data_AF-A0A4U2ZX28-F1
#
_entry.id   AF-A0A4U2ZX28-F1
#
_cell.length_a   1.000
_cell.length_b   1.000
_cell.length_c   1.000
_cell.angle_alpha   90.00
_cell.angle_beta   90.00
_cell.angle_gamma   90.00
#
_symmetry.space_group_name_H-M   'P 1'
#
loop_
_entity.id
_entity.type
_entity.pdbx_description
1 polymer ?
#
loop_
_entity_poly.entity_id
_entity_poly.type
_entity_poly.pdbx_seq_one_letter_code
_entity_poly.pdbx_strand_id
1 'polypeptide(L)'
;IEGVAFMLGAFVIKRLSDHFKPEKLLYFFAVCTAFAHLSLFFSDIKWMSLTSFGLFGFSVGCFFPIMSTIFQTKVEKSYHGRLFSFRNMFERVMFQIVLLGTGFFLDTIGLQYMVLIFGVISLLIIFISLSKQKQYEKQPSQSA
;
A
#
# COMPACT_ATOMS: atom_id res chain seq x y z
N ILE A 1 -12.58 -14.04 -0.93
CA ILE A 1 -13.20 -12.69 -0.99
C ILE A 1 -12.14 -11.64 -1.27
N GLU A 2 -11.03 -11.63 -0.51
CA GLU A 2 -9.88 -10.75 -0.74
C GLU A 2 -9.41 -10.72 -2.21
N GLY A 3 -9.13 -11.87 -2.82
CA GLY A 3 -8.66 -11.91 -4.22
C GLY A 3 -9.67 -11.36 -5.25
N VAL A 4 -10.97 -11.55 -5.02
CA VAL A 4 -12.02 -10.99 -5.89
C VAL A 4 -12.09 -9.47 -5.70
N ALA A 5 -12.04 -9.00 -4.47
CA ALA A 5 -11.99 -7.57 -4.15
C ALA A 5 -10.74 -6.90 -4.74
N PHE A 6 -9.59 -7.58 -4.70
CA PHE A 6 -8.35 -7.14 -5.33
C PHE A 6 -8.50 -6.97 -6.84
N MET A 7 -9.04 -7.97 -7.54
CA MET A 7 -9.27 -7.89 -8.98
C MET A 7 -10.26 -6.78 -9.33
N LEU A 8 -11.31 -6.59 -8.54
CA LEU A 8 -12.27 -5.50 -8.72
C LEU A 8 -11.61 -4.13 -8.51
N GLY A 9 -10.79 -3.97 -7.48
CA GLY A 9 -10.04 -2.73 -7.23
C GLY A 9 -9.10 -2.38 -8.40
N ALA A 10 -8.35 -3.36 -8.88
CA ALA A 10 -7.46 -3.19 -10.04
C ALA A 10 -8.21 -2.81 -11.33
N PHE A 11 -9.46 -3.23 -11.49
CA PHE A 11 -10.30 -2.83 -12.62
C PHE A 11 -10.88 -1.42 -12.43
N VAL A 12 -11.41 -1.10 -11.25
CA VAL A 12 -12.02 0.19 -10.94
C VAL A 12 -11.00 1.33 -11.03
N ILE A 13 -9.78 1.10 -10.56
CA ILE A 13 -8.76 2.13 -10.53
C ILE A 13 -8.34 2.61 -11.92
N LYS A 14 -8.45 1.76 -12.94
CA LYS A 14 -8.21 2.13 -14.33
C LYS A 14 -9.08 3.31 -14.76
N ARG A 15 -10.36 3.33 -14.35
CA ARG A 15 -11.30 4.40 -14.69
C ARG A 15 -11.20 5.60 -13.74
N LEU A 16 -10.84 5.36 -12.48
CA LEU A 16 -10.72 6.42 -11.48
C LEU A 16 -9.42 7.24 -11.66
N SER A 17 -8.35 6.62 -12.16
CA SER A 17 -7.07 7.30 -12.41
C SER A 17 -7.14 8.33 -13.55
N ASP A 18 -8.17 8.30 -14.39
CA ASP A 18 -8.36 9.29 -15.46
C ASP A 18 -8.86 10.64 -14.92
N HIS A 19 -9.59 10.63 -13.81
CA HIS A 19 -10.22 11.82 -13.23
C HIS A 19 -9.45 12.42 -12.05
N PHE A 20 -8.53 11.68 -11.44
CA PHE A 20 -7.81 12.09 -10.23
C PHE A 20 -6.29 11.98 -10.38
N LYS A 21 -5.56 12.87 -9.69
CA LYS A 21 -4.09 12.82 -9.64
C LYS A 21 -3.63 11.50 -8.99
N PRO A 22 -2.75 10.71 -9.65
CA PRO A 22 -2.27 9.43 -9.13
C PRO A 22 -1.68 9.53 -7.72
N GLU A 23 -0.94 10.60 -7.43
CA GLU A 23 -0.30 10.82 -6.12
C GLU A 23 -1.31 10.90 -4.97
N LYS A 24 -2.41 11.67 -5.13
CA LYS A 24 -3.46 11.77 -4.10
C LYS A 24 -4.18 10.44 -3.90
N LEU A 25 -4.41 9.74 -5.00
CA LEU A 25 -5.07 8.43 -5.02
C LEU A 25 -4.23 7.37 -4.31
N LEU A 26 -2.91 7.39 -4.51
CA LEU A 26 -1.96 6.52 -3.82
C LEU A 26 -2.06 6.67 -2.29
N TYR A 27 -2.00 7.91 -1.79
CA TYR A 27 -2.11 8.18 -0.35
C TYR A 27 -3.47 7.80 0.21
N PHE A 28 -4.55 8.07 -0.53
CA PHE A 28 -5.91 7.68 -0.12
C PHE A 28 -6.02 6.16 0.09
N PHE A 29 -5.61 5.36 -0.90
CA PHE A 29 -5.67 3.89 -0.80
C PHE A 29 -4.66 3.32 0.20
N ALA A 30 -3.51 3.98 0.41
CA ALA A 30 -2.59 3.60 1.48
C ALA A 30 -3.24 3.76 2.86
N VAL A 31 -3.93 4.89 3.11
CA VAL A 31 -4.69 5.11 4.35
C VAL A 31 -5.80 4.09 4.50
N CYS A 32 -6.59 3.83 3.45
CA CYS A 32 -7.62 2.79 3.46
C CYS A 32 -7.04 1.41 3.82
N THR A 33 -5.85 1.07 3.30
CA THR A 33 -5.16 -0.19 3.60
C THR A 33 -4.75 -0.27 5.08
N ALA A 34 -4.19 0.80 5.64
CA ALA A 34 -3.83 0.86 7.05
C ALA A 34 -5.07 0.74 7.96
N PHE A 35 -6.17 1.42 7.61
CA PHE A 35 -7.43 1.28 8.32
C PHE A 35 -8.02 -0.14 8.20
N ALA A 36 -7.93 -0.78 7.04
CA ALA A 36 -8.39 -2.15 6.85
C ALA A 36 -7.60 -3.14 7.73
N HIS A 37 -6.27 -2.95 7.86
CA HIS A 37 -5.45 -3.73 8.79
C HIS A 37 -5.84 -3.51 10.25
N LEU A 38 -6.07 -2.26 10.67
CA LEU A 38 -6.52 -1.97 12.04
C LEU A 38 -7.90 -2.56 12.32
N SER A 39 -8.81 -2.51 11.35
CA SER A 39 -10.14 -3.12 11.43
C SER A 39 -10.08 -4.64 11.61
N LEU A 40 -9.02 -5.29 11.10
CA LEU A 40 -8.79 -6.73 11.24
C LEU A 40 -8.44 -7.14 12.68
N PHE A 41 -8.12 -6.19 13.57
CA PHE A 41 -8.00 -6.45 15.01
C PHE A 41 -9.31 -7.03 15.58
N PHE A 42 -10.47 -6.56 15.11
CA PHE A 42 -11.80 -7.04 15.51
C PHE A 42 -12.22 -8.33 14.79
N SER A 43 -11.25 -9.17 14.38
CA SER A 43 -11.49 -10.40 13.62
C SER A 43 -12.25 -11.48 14.40
N ASP A 44 -12.46 -11.31 15.70
CA ASP A 44 -13.33 -12.16 16.52
C ASP A 44 -14.76 -12.26 15.95
N ILE A 45 -15.23 -11.20 15.29
CA ILE A 45 -16.52 -11.21 14.60
C ILE A 45 -16.30 -11.59 13.13
N LYS A 46 -16.79 -12.79 12.74
CA LYS A 46 -16.65 -13.34 11.37
C LYS A 46 -17.04 -12.35 10.27
N TRP A 47 -18.11 -11.58 10.47
CA TRP A 47 -18.55 -10.55 9.53
C TRP A 47 -17.56 -9.40 9.38
N MET A 48 -16.95 -8.96 10.49
CA MET A 48 -15.96 -7.88 10.49
C MET A 48 -14.66 -8.31 9.82
N SER A 49 -14.24 -9.57 10.01
CA SER A 49 -13.11 -10.16 9.29
C SER A 49 -13.37 -10.16 7.78
N LEU A 50 -14.57 -10.56 7.36
CA LEU A 50 -14.96 -10.61 5.95
C LEU A 50 -14.89 -9.25 5.26
N THR A 51 -15.47 -8.23 5.89
CA THR A 51 -15.47 -6.86 5.37
C THR A 51 -14.08 -6.27 5.36
N SER A 52 -13.27 -6.55 6.38
CA SER A 52 -11.90 -6.04 6.49
C SER A 52 -10.97 -6.66 5.44
N PHE A 53 -11.03 -7.98 5.21
CA PHE A 53 -10.30 -8.62 4.12
C PHE A 53 -10.78 -8.15 2.73
N GLY A 54 -12.09 -7.89 2.58
CA GLY A 54 -12.63 -7.29 1.36
C GLY A 54 -12.08 -5.87 1.11
N LEU A 55 -12.13 -5.01 2.13
CA LEU A 55 -11.62 -3.64 2.06
C LEU A 55 -10.10 -3.60 1.85
N PHE A 56 -9.37 -4.48 2.52
CA PHE A 56 -7.93 -4.65 2.36
C PHE A 56 -7.60 -5.05 0.92
N GLY A 57 -8.20 -6.14 0.42
CA GLY A 57 -7.99 -6.62 -0.94
C GLY A 57 -8.31 -5.54 -1.99
N PHE A 58 -9.44 -4.84 -1.84
CA PHE A 58 -9.81 -3.75 -2.74
C PHE A 58 -8.83 -2.59 -2.72
N SER A 59 -8.42 -2.14 -1.52
CA SER A 59 -7.49 -1.01 -1.37
C SER A 59 -6.13 -1.32 -1.96
N VAL A 60 -5.61 -2.53 -1.70
CA VAL A 60 -4.34 -3.03 -2.24
C VAL A 60 -4.42 -3.20 -3.77
N GLY A 61 -5.55 -3.71 -4.27
CA GLY A 61 -5.83 -3.85 -5.70
C GLY A 61 -5.82 -2.51 -6.45
N CYS A 62 -6.28 -1.43 -5.81
CA CYS A 62 -6.15 -0.08 -6.34
C CYS A 62 -4.72 0.48 -6.20
N PHE A 63 -4.06 0.22 -5.08
CA PHE A 63 -2.75 0.78 -4.75
C PHE A 63 -1.64 0.34 -5.71
N PHE A 64 -1.55 -0.96 -6.04
CA PHE A 64 -0.48 -1.49 -6.88
C PHE A 64 -0.44 -0.88 -8.29
N PRO A 65 -1.55 -0.79 -9.03
CA PRO A 65 -1.59 -0.11 -10.33
C PRO A 65 -1.14 1.35 -10.25
N ILE A 66 -1.64 2.12 -9.27
CA ILE A 66 -1.27 3.54 -9.11
C ILE A 66 0.23 3.69 -8.83
N MET A 67 0.77 2.87 -7.92
CA MET A 67 2.20 2.88 -7.60
C MET A 67 3.04 2.61 -8.85
N SER A 68 2.64 1.62 -9.65
CA SER A 68 3.30 1.31 -10.92
C SER A 68 3.27 2.49 -11.89
N THR A 69 2.12 3.16 -12.04
CA THR A 69 1.97 4.35 -12.89
C THR A 69 2.84 5.52 -12.43
N ILE A 70 2.91 5.81 -11.13
CA ILE A 70 3.76 6.87 -10.59
C ILE A 70 5.24 6.55 -10.84
N PHE A 71 5.64 5.30 -10.60
CA PHE A 71 7.01 4.87 -10.82
C PHE A 71 7.40 4.98 -12.30
N GLN A 72 6.52 4.57 -13.21
CA GLN A 72 6.75 4.67 -14.66
C GLN A 72 6.83 6.11 -15.15
N THR A 73 6.03 7.02 -14.57
CA THR A 73 6.01 8.44 -15.00
C THR A 73 7.16 9.27 -14.43
N LYS A 74 7.70 8.91 -13.26
CA LYS A 74 8.77 9.67 -12.58
C LYS A 74 10.20 9.21 -12.95
N VAL A 75 10.38 8.01 -13.52
CA VAL A 75 11.72 7.45 -13.82
C VAL A 75 12.17 7.75 -15.24
N GLU A 76 13.36 8.34 -15.39
CA GLU A 76 13.98 8.66 -16.66
C GLU A 76 14.18 7.42 -17.56
N LYS A 77 13.93 7.56 -18.87
CA LYS A 77 13.92 6.45 -19.84
C LYS A 77 15.26 5.70 -19.93
N SER A 78 16.38 6.36 -19.65
CA SER A 78 17.74 5.78 -19.67
C SER A 78 18.01 4.77 -18.53
N TYR A 79 17.26 4.85 -17.42
CA TYR A 79 17.44 3.97 -16.25
C TYR A 79 16.28 3.00 -16.04
N HIS A 80 15.24 3.06 -16.89
CA HIS A 80 13.98 2.35 -16.69
C HIS A 80 14.16 0.84 -16.48
N GLY A 81 14.92 0.17 -17.36
CA GLY A 81 15.14 -1.28 -17.27
C GLY A 81 15.95 -1.71 -16.04
N ARG A 82 16.96 -0.93 -15.65
CA ARG A 82 17.83 -1.24 -14.50
C ARG A 82 17.11 -1.04 -13.18
N LEU A 83 16.43 0.11 -13.02
CA LEU A 83 15.66 0.41 -11.83
C LEU A 83 14.45 -0.51 -11.69
N PHE A 84 13.78 -0.86 -12.79
CA PHE A 84 12.68 -1.82 -12.77
C PHE A 84 13.15 -3.22 -12.36
N SER A 85 14.28 -3.69 -12.90
CA SER A 85 14.86 -4.98 -12.51
C SER A 85 15.27 -5.00 -11.05
N PHE A 86 15.95 -3.95 -10.57
CA PHE A 86 16.32 -3.81 -9.16
C PHE A 86 15.10 -3.80 -8.25
N ARG A 87 14.08 -3.00 -8.57
CA ARG A 87 12.82 -2.96 -7.82
C ARG A 87 12.17 -4.34 -7.75
N ASN A 88 12.09 -5.05 -8.87
CA ASN A 88 11.48 -6.37 -8.91
C ASN A 88 12.28 -7.41 -8.10
N MET A 89 13.61 -7.32 -8.09
CA MET A 89 14.46 -8.13 -7.21
C MET A 89 14.21 -7.79 -5.73
N PHE A 90 14.17 -6.50 -5.40
CA PHE A 90 13.89 -6.02 -4.05
C PHE A 90 12.51 -6.47 -3.55
N GLU A 91 11.46 -6.30 -4.36
CA GLU A 91 10.10 -6.73 -4.02
C GLU A 91 10.05 -8.23 -3.72
N ARG A 92 10.72 -9.08 -4.52
CA ARG A 92 10.77 -10.53 -4.25
C ARG A 92 11.42 -10.87 -2.92
N VAL A 93 12.55 -10.25 -2.60
CA VAL A 93 13.24 -10.47 -1.32
C VAL A 93 12.38 -9.95 -0.16
N MET A 94 11.75 -8.79 -0.31
CA MET A 94 10.85 -8.23 0.71
C MET A 94 9.63 -9.12 0.93
N PHE A 95 9.02 -9.69 -0.12
CA PHE A 95 7.92 -10.64 0.02
C PHE A 95 8.32 -11.85 0.85
N GLN A 96 9.53 -12.39 0.65
CA GLN A 96 10.02 -13.51 1.45
C GLN A 96 10.23 -13.11 2.92
N ILE A 97 10.84 -11.95 3.18
CA ILE A 97 11.05 -11.44 4.55
C ILE A 97 9.71 -11.21 5.25
N VAL A 98 8.74 -10.58 4.57
CA VAL A 98 7.41 -10.33 5.13
C VAL A 98 6.66 -11.64 5.34
N LEU A 99 6.76 -12.61 4.43
CA LEU A 99 6.11 -13.92 4.59
C LEU A 99 6.67 -14.69 5.79
N LEU A 100 8.00 -14.73 5.93
CA LEU A 100 8.65 -15.37 7.08
C LEU A 100 8.32 -14.63 8.39
N GLY A 101 8.37 -13.30 8.37
CA GLY A 101 8.05 -12.47 9.52
C GLY A 101 6.59 -12.63 9.95
N THR A 102 5.65 -12.60 9.01
CA THR A 102 4.22 -12.83 9.28
C THR A 102 3.96 -14.22 9.84
N GLY A 103 4.60 -15.27 9.30
CA GLY A 103 4.51 -16.62 9.87
C GLY A 103 4.99 -16.66 11.33
N PHE A 104 6.17 -16.10 11.62
CA PHE A 104 6.70 -16.03 12.97
C PHE A 104 5.82 -15.23 13.94
N PHE A 105 5.27 -14.08 13.51
CA PHE A 105 4.35 -13.29 14.33
C PHE A 105 3.02 -14.03 14.55
N LEU A 106 2.51 -14.72 13.53
CA LEU A 106 1.30 -15.51 13.65
C LEU A 106 1.44 -16.59 14.74
N ASP A 107 2.59 -17.27 14.77
CA ASP A 107 2.87 -18.34 15.73
C ASP A 107 3.13 -17.82 17.15
N THR A 108 3.68 -16.61 17.30
CA THR A 108 4.08 -16.06 18.62
C THR A 108 3.00 -15.23 19.30
N ILE A 109 2.33 -14.35 18.56
CA ILE A 109 1.38 -13.36 19.09
C ILE A 109 -0.04 -13.52 18.53
N GLY A 110 -0.23 -14.39 17.54
CA GLY A 110 -1.51 -14.58 16.87
C GLY A 110 -1.88 -13.45 15.91
N LEU A 111 -2.98 -13.66 15.17
CA LEU A 111 -3.39 -12.77 14.09
C LEU A 111 -3.72 -11.36 14.59
N GLN A 112 -4.48 -11.22 15.69
CA GLN A 112 -4.99 -9.92 16.16
C GLN A 112 -3.88 -8.91 16.44
N TYR A 113 -2.87 -9.29 17.20
CA TYR A 113 -1.76 -8.39 17.55
C TYR A 113 -0.83 -8.15 16.35
N MET A 114 -0.66 -9.14 15.48
CA MET A 114 0.13 -9.00 14.26
C MET A 114 -0.44 -7.89 13.35
N VAL A 115 -1.75 -7.92 13.06
CA VAL A 115 -2.35 -6.88 12.20
C VAL A 115 -2.38 -5.51 12.86
N LEU A 116 -2.49 -5.44 14.18
CA LEU A 116 -2.39 -4.17 14.91
C LEU A 116 -1.01 -3.54 14.75
N ILE A 117 0.06 -4.33 14.90
CA ILE A 117 1.44 -3.86 14.70
C ILE A 117 1.64 -3.39 13.24
N PHE A 118 1.22 -4.19 12.25
CA PHE A 118 1.33 -3.80 10.84
C PHE A 118 0.51 -2.55 10.51
N GLY A 119 -0.70 -2.44 11.05
CA GLY A 119 -1.58 -1.28 10.86
C GLY A 119 -0.96 0.00 11.43
N VAL A 120 -0.44 -0.05 12.66
CA VAL A 120 0.21 1.09 13.31
C VAL A 120 1.48 1.50 12.56
N ILE A 121 2.34 0.55 12.20
CA ILE A 121 3.57 0.85 11.43
C ILE A 121 3.20 1.47 10.07
N SER A 122 2.21 0.94 9.37
CA SER A 122 1.75 1.48 8.10
C SER A 122 1.25 2.92 8.24
N LEU A 123 0.46 3.20 9.28
CA LEU A 123 -0.07 4.53 9.55
C LEU A 123 1.06 5.52 9.89
N LEU A 124 2.06 5.10 10.66
CA LEU A 124 3.26 5.91 10.94
C LEU A 124 4.04 6.24 9.66
N ILE A 125 4.25 5.27 8.78
CA ILE A 125 4.95 5.48 7.50
C ILE A 125 4.18 6.50 6.65
N ILE A 126 2.86 6.36 6.55
CA ILE A 126 2.01 7.29 5.80
C ILE A 126 2.09 8.69 6.41
N PHE A 127 2.00 8.81 7.74
CA PHE A 127 2.08 10.09 8.45
C PHE A 127 3.42 10.80 8.23
N ILE A 128 4.53 10.06 8.32
CA ILE A 128 5.87 10.58 8.03
C ILE A 128 5.98 11.00 6.55
N SER A 129 5.46 10.19 5.63
CA SER A 129 5.48 10.48 4.19
C SER A 129 4.71 11.75 3.84
N LEU A 130 3.48 11.90 4.35
CA LEU A 130 2.67 13.11 4.17
C LEU A 130 3.33 14.33 4.80
N SER A 131 3.94 14.19 5.98
CA SER A 131 4.67 15.26 6.65
C SER A 131 5.86 15.74 5.80
N LYS A 132 6.63 14.80 5.21
CA LYS A 132 7.73 15.14 4.30
C LYS A 132 7.24 15.75 2.99
N GLN A 133 6.15 15.24 2.41
CA GLN A 133 5.57 15.79 1.19
C GLN A 133 5.16 17.25 1.38
N LYS A 134 4.53 17.58 2.53
CA LYS A 134 4.16 18.94 2.90
C LYS A 134 5.39 19.87 3.08
N GLN A 135 6.54 19.32 3.47
CA GLN A 135 7.80 20.06 3.55
C GLN A 135 8.39 20.34 2.16
N TYR A 136 8.33 19.37 1.24
CA TYR A 136 8.76 19.56 -0.15
C TYR A 136 7.87 20.53 -0.92
N GLU A 137 6.56 20.49 -0.70
CA GLU A 137 5.60 21.43 -1.32
C GLU A 137 5.74 22.87 -0.76
N LYS A 138 6.43 23.03 0.39
CA LYS A 138 6.76 24.32 1.01
C LYS A 138 8.13 24.87 0.62
N GLN A 139 8.92 24.17 -0.20
CA GLN A 139 10.22 24.67 -0.68
C GLN A 139 9.98 25.28 -2.08
N PRO A 140 9.77 26.61 -2.19
CA PRO A 140 9.63 27.23 -3.49
C PRO A 140 11.00 27.17 -4.17
N SER A 141 11.02 26.63 -5.39
CA SER A 141 11.92 27.01 -6.48
C SER A 141 13.05 27.98 -6.08
N GLN A 142 14.14 27.45 -5.53
CA GLN A 142 15.43 28.15 -5.44
C GLN A 142 16.53 27.21 -5.92
N SER A 143 16.60 27.06 -7.23
CA SER A 143 17.84 26.90 -8.01
C SER A 143 17.43 26.75 -9.47
N ALA A 144 17.10 27.90 -10.08
CA ALA A 144 17.26 28.11 -11.51
C ALA A 144 18.74 28.41 -11.79
#